data_AF-A0A1V3XT30-F1
#
_entry.id   AF-A0A1V3XT30-F1
#
_cell.length_a   1.000
_cell.length_b   1.000
_cell.length_c   1.000
_cell.angle_alpha   90.00
_cell.angle_beta   90.00
_cell.angle_gamma   90.00
#
_symmetry.space_group_name_H-M   'P 1'
#
loop_
_entity.id
_entity.type
_entity.pdbx_description
1 polymer ?
#
loop_
_entity_poly.entity_id
_entity_poly.type
_entity_poly.pdbx_seq_one_letter_code
_entity_poly.pdbx_strand_id
1 'polypeptide(L)'
;MNQHVTIREVSLRDGLQIEKPIPLAAKLELLAAIAATGVREVEATAFVSPSKVPAMADAAELAAELHRYPDIEFSALVASPNGAKRAIAAGLRAIEYVVAASDSFSAANVGRSSAEATSQIGEILAIARGSGVIVEVIVATAWDCPFDGPTPSQRVLDIAAVARGLGVDRFSIADTIGTATPGRVSSLIAQLHPVIGDIALGGHFHNTRGAGLASAYAAVCSGVTRLDASVGGLGGCPFAPEPPATSPPRIWCICWPTAVSRSTSTCRPPLPRPRLRNRWSAMTCRVRCYEPATGSGTDGRRRTHRQGPPDPAGHRTGCAKALCRTRLSRNHSGRHHLGRR
;
A
#
# COMPACT_ATOMS: atom_id res chain seq x y z
N MET A 1 -1.53 -23.69 -9.97
CA MET A 1 -1.67 -22.34 -10.53
C MET A 1 -0.31 -21.66 -10.44
N ASN A 2 0.43 -21.58 -11.55
CA ASN A 2 1.67 -20.79 -11.62
C ASN A 2 1.30 -19.38 -12.14
N GLN A 3 0.45 -18.69 -11.38
CA GLN A 3 0.04 -17.32 -11.70
C GLN A 3 1.14 -16.39 -11.18
N HIS A 4 1.80 -15.66 -12.07
CA HIS A 4 2.75 -14.62 -11.69
C HIS A 4 1.96 -13.37 -11.31
N VAL A 5 2.16 -12.86 -10.09
CA VAL A 5 1.57 -11.60 -9.63
C VAL A 5 2.68 -10.56 -9.56
N THR A 6 2.47 -9.44 -10.25
CA THR A 6 3.36 -8.28 -10.16
C THR A 6 2.96 -7.40 -9.00
N ILE A 7 3.95 -6.97 -8.23
CA ILE A 7 3.78 -6.03 -7.13
C ILE A 7 4.33 -4.67 -7.57
N ARG A 8 3.49 -3.64 -7.48
CA ARG A 8 3.92 -2.25 -7.52
C ARG A 8 4.14 -1.74 -6.10
N GLU A 9 5.37 -1.32 -5.83
CA GLU A 9 5.73 -0.72 -4.55
C GLU A 9 5.37 0.77 -4.56
N VAL A 10 4.49 1.20 -3.64
CA VAL A 10 3.92 2.55 -3.64
C VAL A 10 4.41 3.43 -2.50
N SER A 11 5.34 2.96 -1.67
CA SER A 11 5.76 3.71 -0.49
C SER A 11 6.37 5.08 -0.77
N LEU A 12 7.10 5.27 -1.88
CA LEU A 12 7.74 6.56 -2.19
C LEU A 12 6.72 7.66 -2.52
N ARG A 13 5.58 7.29 -3.11
CA ARG A 13 4.46 8.21 -3.36
C ARG A 13 3.40 8.05 -2.29
N ASP A 14 2.53 7.05 -2.42
CA ASP A 14 1.35 6.86 -1.57
C ASP A 14 1.73 6.70 -0.09
N GLY A 15 2.84 6.00 0.16
CA GLY A 15 3.40 5.82 1.49
C GLY A 15 3.75 7.14 2.18
N LEU A 16 4.67 7.89 1.57
CA LEU A 16 5.21 9.12 2.13
C LEU A 16 4.25 10.31 2.07
N GLN A 17 3.19 10.24 1.24
CA GLN A 17 2.28 11.36 0.98
C GLN A 17 1.64 11.94 2.25
N ILE A 18 1.28 11.08 3.21
CA ILE A 18 0.63 11.47 4.47
C ILE A 18 1.60 11.52 5.67
N GLU A 19 2.86 11.17 5.44
CA GLU A 19 3.90 11.18 6.46
C GLU A 19 4.53 12.58 6.57
N LYS A 20 5.28 12.80 7.65
CA LYS A 20 6.09 14.02 7.75
C LYS A 20 7.07 14.06 6.58
N PRO A 21 7.16 15.17 5.81
CA PRO A 21 8.06 15.26 4.68
C PRO A 21 9.50 14.92 5.09
N ILE A 22 10.13 14.03 4.33
CA ILE A 22 11.54 13.67 4.48
C ILE A 22 12.37 14.31 3.35
N PRO A 23 13.66 14.60 3.59
CA PRO A 23 14.53 15.15 2.56
C PRO A 23 14.69 14.20 1.35
N LEU A 24 14.95 14.75 0.17
CA LEU A 24 15.21 13.98 -1.06
C LEU A 24 16.27 12.88 -0.86
N ALA A 25 17.36 13.17 -0.16
CA ALA A 25 18.40 12.19 0.13
C ALA A 25 17.85 10.94 0.85
N ALA A 26 16.94 11.12 1.80
CA ALA A 26 16.30 10.01 2.50
C ALA A 26 15.33 9.23 1.59
N LYS A 27 14.64 9.90 0.66
CA LYS A 27 13.83 9.21 -0.37
C LYS A 27 14.69 8.37 -1.30
N LEU A 28 15.86 8.87 -1.69
CA LEU A 28 16.81 8.13 -2.53
C LEU A 28 17.41 6.93 -1.80
N GLU A 29 17.69 7.05 -0.49
CA GLU A 29 18.08 5.91 0.34
C GLU A 29 16.97 4.85 0.42
N LEU A 30 15.72 5.28 0.60
CA LEU A 30 14.55 4.38 0.59
C LEU A 30 14.39 3.71 -0.77
N LEU A 31 14.50 4.45 -1.88
CA LEU A 31 14.45 3.91 -3.24
C LEU A 31 15.54 2.86 -3.47
N ALA A 32 16.77 3.11 -3.04
CA ALA A 32 17.86 2.16 -3.15
C ALA A 32 17.57 0.86 -2.38
N ALA A 33 17.00 0.97 -1.18
CA ALA A 33 16.60 -0.19 -0.38
C ALA A 33 15.46 -0.98 -1.03
N ILE A 34 14.46 -0.27 -1.58
CA ILE A 34 13.35 -0.86 -2.35
C ILE A 34 13.89 -1.59 -3.57
N ALA A 35 14.72 -0.95 -4.39
CA ALA A 35 15.29 -1.55 -5.59
C ALA A 35 16.08 -2.85 -5.28
N ALA A 36 16.78 -2.89 -4.15
CA ALA A 36 17.52 -4.07 -3.70
C ALA A 36 16.63 -5.28 -3.36
N THR A 37 15.32 -5.10 -3.19
CA THR A 37 14.36 -6.22 -2.98
C THR A 37 14.09 -7.03 -4.24
N GLY A 38 14.35 -6.47 -5.43
CA GLY A 38 14.04 -7.12 -6.70
C GLY A 38 12.66 -6.78 -7.27
N VAL A 39 11.93 -5.83 -6.68
CA VAL A 39 10.75 -5.19 -7.29
C VAL A 39 11.07 -4.64 -8.69
N ARG A 40 10.05 -4.62 -9.55
CA ARG A 40 10.14 -4.17 -10.95
C ARG A 40 9.18 -3.03 -11.28
N GLU A 41 8.23 -2.72 -10.40
CA GLU A 41 7.31 -1.60 -10.55
C GLU A 41 7.32 -0.76 -9.27
N VAL A 42 7.58 0.54 -9.40
CA VAL A 42 7.62 1.46 -8.27
C VAL A 42 6.87 2.73 -8.63
N GLU A 43 5.90 3.10 -7.80
CA GLU A 43 5.29 4.42 -7.88
C GLU A 43 6.20 5.43 -7.17
N ALA A 44 6.94 6.20 -7.96
CA ALA A 44 8.05 7.00 -7.48
C ALA A 44 7.59 8.30 -6.80
N THR A 45 6.60 8.99 -7.37
CA THR A 45 6.22 10.34 -6.93
C THR A 45 4.86 10.78 -7.47
N ALA A 46 4.42 11.99 -7.15
CA ALA A 46 3.22 12.60 -7.68
C ALA A 46 3.47 14.02 -8.20
N PHE A 47 3.01 14.31 -9.42
CA PHE A 47 3.06 15.66 -9.99
C PHE A 47 1.80 16.45 -9.66
N VAL A 48 1.64 16.73 -8.36
CA VAL A 48 0.53 17.49 -7.77
C VAL A 48 0.99 18.86 -7.28
N SER A 49 0.11 19.63 -6.64
CA SER A 49 0.45 20.94 -6.06
C SER A 49 1.33 20.75 -4.82
N PRO A 50 2.57 21.30 -4.79
CA PRO A 50 3.44 21.20 -3.61
C PRO A 50 2.83 21.85 -2.35
N SER A 51 1.96 22.84 -2.52
CA SER A 51 1.24 23.45 -1.40
C SER A 51 0.20 22.53 -0.76
N LYS A 52 -0.40 21.62 -1.55
CA LYS A 52 -1.40 20.66 -1.07
C LYS A 52 -0.75 19.38 -0.57
N VAL A 53 0.35 18.98 -1.20
CA VAL A 53 1.10 17.77 -0.85
C VAL A 53 2.60 18.10 -0.73
N PRO A 54 3.03 18.70 0.39
CA PRO A 54 4.43 19.11 0.59
C PRO A 54 5.42 17.94 0.52
N ALA A 55 4.97 16.74 0.89
CA ALA A 55 5.78 15.53 0.81
C ALA A 55 6.23 15.19 -0.62
N MET A 56 5.56 15.70 -1.65
CA MET A 56 5.85 15.44 -3.08
C MET A 56 6.44 16.68 -3.80
N ALA A 57 6.92 17.68 -3.06
CA ALA A 57 7.41 18.93 -3.65
C ALA A 57 8.64 18.75 -4.55
N ASP A 58 9.48 17.74 -4.26
CA ASP A 58 10.74 17.39 -4.94
C ASP A 58 10.55 16.33 -6.04
N ALA A 59 9.34 16.22 -6.60
CA ALA A 59 8.99 15.18 -7.58
C ALA A 59 9.90 15.18 -8.82
N ALA A 60 10.27 16.36 -9.33
CA ALA A 60 11.11 16.47 -10.53
C ALA A 60 12.56 16.09 -10.23
N GLU A 61 13.06 16.45 -9.05
CA GLU A 61 14.38 16.14 -8.56
C GLU A 61 14.53 14.64 -8.29
N LEU A 62 13.50 13.99 -7.73
CA LEU A 62 13.47 12.54 -7.59
C LEU A 62 13.42 11.85 -8.96
N ALA A 63 12.59 12.35 -9.88
CA ALA A 63 12.45 11.79 -11.23
C ALA A 63 13.79 11.78 -11.99
N ALA A 64 14.61 12.82 -11.82
CA ALA A 64 15.93 12.92 -12.44
C ALA A 64 16.90 11.79 -12.03
N GLU A 65 16.71 11.17 -10.85
CA GLU A 65 17.57 10.10 -10.33
C GLU A 65 17.13 8.70 -10.76
N LEU A 66 15.92 8.55 -11.31
CA LEU A 66 15.31 7.23 -11.59
C LEU A 66 16.06 6.44 -12.67
N HIS A 67 16.76 7.12 -13.58
CA HIS A 67 17.58 6.50 -14.64
C HIS A 67 18.66 5.55 -14.09
N ARG A 68 19.02 5.67 -12.81
CA ARG A 68 19.99 4.82 -12.12
C ARG A 68 19.48 3.38 -11.91
N TYR A 69 18.18 3.13 -12.11
CA TYR A 69 17.53 1.84 -11.91
C TYR A 69 16.80 1.39 -13.19
N PRO A 70 17.53 1.03 -14.27
CA PRO A 70 16.93 0.77 -15.58
C PRO A 70 15.99 -0.45 -15.62
N ASP A 71 16.09 -1.35 -14.64
CA ASP A 71 15.27 -2.56 -14.54
C ASP A 71 13.93 -2.34 -13.81
N ILE A 72 13.64 -1.10 -13.38
CA ILE A 72 12.41 -0.74 -12.67
C ILE A 72 11.56 0.17 -13.56
N GLU A 73 10.30 -0.21 -13.77
CA GLU A 73 9.30 0.69 -14.33
C GLU A 73 8.85 1.66 -13.24
N PHE A 74 9.07 2.95 -13.49
CA PHE A 74 8.62 4.01 -12.59
C PHE A 74 7.37 4.69 -13.11
N SER A 75 6.39 4.80 -12.23
CA SER A 75 5.18 5.57 -12.46
C SER A 75 5.12 6.81 -11.56
N ALA A 76 4.28 7.77 -11.96
CA ALA A 76 3.92 8.89 -11.10
C ALA A 76 2.43 9.18 -11.11
N LEU A 77 1.90 9.51 -9.94
CA LEU A 77 0.51 9.95 -9.81
C LEU A 77 0.32 11.34 -10.41
N VAL A 78 -0.78 11.50 -11.14
CA VAL A 78 -1.22 12.77 -11.70
C VAL A 78 -2.68 13.01 -11.35
N ALA A 79 -3.01 14.25 -10.96
CA ALA A 79 -4.37 14.66 -10.59
C ALA A 79 -5.00 15.64 -11.61
N SER A 80 -4.29 15.91 -12.72
CA SER A 80 -4.74 16.84 -13.77
C SER A 80 -3.90 16.69 -15.05
N PRO A 81 -4.40 17.18 -16.20
CA PRO A 81 -3.64 17.29 -17.45
C PRO A 81 -2.29 18.01 -17.31
N ASN A 82 -2.24 19.07 -16.50
CA ASN A 82 -0.98 19.76 -16.23
C ASN A 82 0.02 18.87 -15.45
N GLY A 83 -0.47 18.06 -14.51
CA GLY A 83 0.34 17.07 -13.81
C GLY A 83 0.94 16.04 -14.78
N ALA A 84 0.13 15.54 -15.72
CA ALA A 84 0.60 14.62 -16.76
C ALA A 84 1.70 15.22 -17.64
N LYS A 85 1.52 16.47 -18.12
CA LYS A 85 2.56 17.17 -18.89
C LYS A 85 3.89 17.25 -18.13
N ARG A 86 3.82 17.61 -16.84
CA ARG A 86 5.01 17.71 -15.97
C ARG A 86 5.68 16.36 -15.73
N ALA A 87 4.90 15.31 -15.48
CA ALA A 87 5.41 13.96 -15.26
C ALA A 87 6.16 13.44 -16.49
N ILE A 88 5.57 13.59 -17.67
CA ILE A 88 6.18 13.17 -18.94
C ILE A 88 7.43 14.00 -19.25
N ALA A 89 7.39 15.31 -19.05
CA ALA A 89 8.56 16.17 -19.21
C ALA A 89 9.71 15.83 -18.25
N ALA A 90 9.40 15.26 -17.07
CA ALA A 90 10.38 14.76 -16.12
C ALA A 90 10.90 13.35 -16.44
N GLY A 91 10.47 12.75 -17.56
CA GLY A 91 10.97 11.46 -18.03
C GLY A 91 10.23 10.23 -17.49
N LEU A 92 9.07 10.39 -16.84
CA LEU A 92 8.27 9.26 -16.39
C LEU A 92 7.67 8.52 -17.58
N ARG A 93 7.76 7.18 -17.55
CA ARG A 93 7.29 6.28 -18.62
C ARG A 93 5.92 5.67 -18.32
N ALA A 94 5.39 5.88 -17.13
CA ALA A 94 4.04 5.55 -16.74
C ALA A 94 3.44 6.68 -15.89
N ILE A 95 2.15 6.96 -16.07
CA ILE A 95 1.39 7.90 -15.25
C ILE A 95 0.11 7.26 -14.74
N GLU A 96 -0.27 7.63 -13.51
CA GLU A 96 -1.43 7.08 -12.82
C GLU A 96 -2.44 8.21 -12.57
N TYR A 97 -3.56 8.18 -13.29
CA TYR A 97 -4.64 9.16 -13.13
C TYR A 97 -5.72 8.61 -12.21
N VAL A 98 -5.87 9.23 -11.04
CA VAL A 98 -6.85 8.81 -10.03
C VAL A 98 -8.18 9.50 -10.23
N VAL A 99 -9.25 8.70 -10.35
CA VAL A 99 -10.64 9.15 -10.41
C VAL A 99 -11.38 8.59 -9.20
N ALA A 100 -12.02 9.44 -8.41
CA ALA A 100 -12.84 8.95 -7.31
C ALA A 100 -14.25 8.60 -7.80
N ALA A 101 -14.78 7.44 -7.36
CA ALA A 101 -16.14 7.04 -7.67
C ALA A 101 -17.20 7.82 -6.85
N SER A 102 -16.81 8.58 -5.83
CA SER A 102 -17.68 9.48 -5.04
C SER A 102 -17.47 10.95 -5.42
N ASP A 103 -18.56 11.70 -5.56
CA ASP A 103 -18.52 13.14 -5.84
C ASP A 103 -18.00 13.95 -4.64
N SER A 104 -18.43 13.64 -3.41
CA SER A 104 -17.94 14.32 -2.21
C SER A 104 -16.45 14.09 -1.99
N PHE A 105 -15.97 12.87 -2.22
CA PHE A 105 -14.54 12.57 -2.13
C PHE A 105 -13.75 13.28 -3.24
N SER A 106 -14.25 13.25 -4.48
CA SER A 106 -13.62 13.93 -5.60
C SER A 106 -13.52 15.44 -5.36
N ALA A 107 -14.60 16.07 -4.89
CA ALA A 107 -14.62 17.49 -4.57
C ALA A 107 -13.63 17.85 -3.47
N ALA A 108 -13.58 17.06 -2.38
CA ALA A 108 -12.64 17.28 -1.29
C ALA A 108 -11.17 17.07 -1.72
N ASN A 109 -10.90 16.08 -2.57
CA ASN A 109 -9.54 15.69 -2.94
C ASN A 109 -8.96 16.55 -4.08
N VAL A 110 -9.74 16.78 -5.14
CA VAL A 110 -9.27 17.42 -6.38
C VAL A 110 -10.11 18.62 -6.83
N GLY A 111 -11.16 18.98 -6.08
CA GLY A 111 -11.96 20.19 -6.32
C GLY A 111 -12.88 20.11 -7.55
N ARG A 112 -13.33 18.91 -7.92
CA ARG A 112 -14.27 18.67 -9.03
C ARG A 112 -15.10 17.41 -8.79
N SER A 113 -16.22 17.26 -9.47
CA SER A 113 -17.04 16.04 -9.42
C SER A 113 -16.32 14.83 -10.02
N SER A 114 -16.83 13.64 -9.70
CA SER A 114 -16.37 12.38 -10.29
C SER A 114 -16.53 12.37 -11.81
N ALA A 115 -17.65 12.93 -12.31
CA ALA A 115 -17.92 13.03 -13.74
C ALA A 115 -16.93 13.96 -14.47
N GLU A 116 -16.62 15.11 -13.88
CA GLU A 116 -15.61 16.03 -14.43
C GLU A 116 -14.20 15.45 -14.39
N ALA A 117 -13.84 14.68 -13.35
CA ALA A 117 -12.57 13.95 -13.33
C ALA A 117 -12.55 12.86 -14.43
N THR A 118 -13.65 12.12 -14.58
CA THR A 118 -13.77 11.07 -15.61
C THR A 118 -13.62 11.64 -17.03
N SER A 119 -14.19 12.82 -17.31
CA SER A 119 -14.08 13.45 -18.63
C SER A 119 -12.65 13.90 -18.98
N GLN A 120 -11.76 14.09 -17.99
CA GLN A 120 -10.36 14.43 -18.21
C GLN A 120 -9.50 13.26 -18.70
N ILE A 121 -9.97 12.00 -18.62
CA ILE A 121 -9.22 10.82 -19.08
C ILE A 121 -8.77 11.00 -20.54
N GLY A 122 -9.65 11.53 -21.40
CA GLY A 122 -9.33 11.76 -22.81
C GLY A 122 -8.21 12.77 -23.03
N GLU A 123 -8.16 13.85 -22.24
CA GLU A 123 -7.09 14.85 -22.32
C GLU A 123 -5.76 14.27 -21.83
N ILE A 124 -5.77 13.48 -20.75
CA ILE A 124 -4.58 12.78 -20.24
C ILE A 124 -3.99 11.85 -21.30
N LEU A 125 -4.84 11.04 -21.95
CA LEU A 125 -4.43 10.15 -23.03
C LEU A 125 -3.90 10.93 -24.25
N ALA A 126 -4.53 12.07 -24.58
CA ALA A 126 -4.04 12.93 -25.66
C ALA A 126 -2.63 13.49 -25.37
N ILE A 127 -2.34 13.81 -24.12
CA ILE A 127 -1.01 14.27 -23.69
C ILE A 127 0.04 13.15 -23.76
N ALA A 128 -0.34 11.92 -23.42
CA ALA A 128 0.56 10.75 -23.51
C ALA A 128 0.69 10.19 -24.95
N ARG A 129 -0.12 10.69 -25.89
CA ARG A 129 -0.14 10.16 -27.26
C ARG A 129 1.23 10.37 -27.94
N GLY A 130 1.76 9.27 -28.50
CA GLY A 130 3.01 9.30 -29.26
C GLY A 130 4.30 9.38 -28.42
N SER A 131 4.21 9.47 -27.08
CA SER A 131 5.37 9.42 -26.20
C SER A 131 5.74 8.01 -25.74
N GLY A 132 4.87 7.02 -25.97
CA GLY A 132 5.03 5.66 -25.45
C GLY A 132 4.85 5.56 -23.93
N VAL A 133 4.29 6.59 -23.30
CA VAL A 133 3.98 6.61 -21.87
C VAL A 133 2.70 5.84 -21.61
N ILE A 134 2.77 4.94 -20.64
CA ILE A 134 1.63 4.13 -20.19
C ILE A 134 0.70 5.00 -19.33
N VAL A 135 -0.59 4.93 -19.59
CA VAL A 135 -1.64 5.60 -18.80
C VAL A 135 -2.46 4.56 -18.06
N GLU A 136 -2.40 4.62 -16.73
CA GLU A 136 -3.25 3.83 -15.84
C GLU A 136 -4.34 4.71 -15.22
N VAL A 137 -5.59 4.25 -15.27
CA VAL A 137 -6.69 4.87 -14.53
C VAL A 137 -6.93 4.09 -13.25
N ILE A 138 -6.90 4.77 -12.11
CA ILE A 138 -7.13 4.17 -10.79
C ILE A 138 -8.44 4.72 -10.22
N VAL A 139 -9.38 3.83 -9.89
CA VAL A 139 -10.64 4.22 -9.26
C VAL A 139 -10.50 4.19 -7.73
N ALA A 140 -10.46 5.39 -7.13
CA ALA A 140 -10.54 5.55 -5.69
C ALA A 140 -12.00 5.41 -5.20
N THR A 141 -12.14 5.13 -3.89
CA THR A 141 -13.42 4.88 -3.21
C THR A 141 -14.26 3.84 -3.95
N ALA A 142 -13.65 2.75 -4.43
CA ALA A 142 -14.34 1.76 -5.26
C ALA A 142 -15.41 0.95 -4.50
N TRP A 143 -15.28 0.86 -3.17
CA TRP A 143 -16.24 0.16 -2.32
C TRP A 143 -16.99 1.10 -1.38
N ASP A 144 -16.28 1.97 -0.68
CA ASP A 144 -16.88 2.92 0.26
C ASP A 144 -16.15 4.26 0.22
N CYS A 145 -16.90 5.32 0.46
CA CYS A 145 -16.45 6.69 0.59
C CYS A 145 -16.56 7.11 2.08
N PRO A 146 -15.55 7.81 2.63
CA PRO A 146 -15.62 8.30 4.00
C PRO A 146 -16.68 9.40 4.22
N PHE A 147 -17.19 10.01 3.15
CA PHE A 147 -18.21 11.06 3.19
C PHE A 147 -19.61 10.52 2.87
N ASP A 148 -19.73 9.74 1.79
CA ASP A 148 -21.03 9.31 1.24
C ASP A 148 -21.43 7.89 1.68
N GLY A 149 -20.53 7.16 2.34
CA GLY A 149 -20.77 5.75 2.70
C GLY A 149 -20.58 4.80 1.50
N PRO A 150 -21.40 3.74 1.39
CA PRO A 150 -21.23 2.73 0.34
C PRO A 150 -21.27 3.31 -1.07
N THR A 151 -20.25 3.00 -1.87
CA THR A 151 -20.19 3.43 -3.27
C THR A 151 -20.88 2.39 -4.16
N PRO A 152 -21.88 2.80 -4.98
CA PRO A 152 -22.51 1.88 -5.93
C PRO A 152 -21.50 1.35 -6.94
N SER A 153 -21.49 0.02 -7.18
CA SER A 153 -20.56 -0.60 -8.14
C SER A 153 -20.68 0.01 -9.54
N GLN A 154 -21.90 0.40 -9.94
CA GLN A 154 -22.16 1.04 -11.23
C GLN A 154 -21.29 2.27 -11.48
N ARG A 155 -20.96 3.06 -10.45
CA ARG A 155 -20.08 4.23 -10.62
C ARG A 155 -18.67 3.84 -11.05
N VAL A 156 -18.15 2.72 -10.52
CA VAL A 156 -16.87 2.15 -10.92
C VAL A 156 -16.95 1.59 -12.35
N LEU A 157 -18.05 0.92 -12.69
CA LEU A 157 -18.28 0.37 -14.03
C LEU A 157 -18.40 1.46 -15.10
N ASP A 158 -19.04 2.59 -14.79
CA ASP A 158 -19.18 3.72 -15.71
C ASP A 158 -17.82 4.35 -16.02
N ILE A 159 -16.97 4.55 -14.99
CA ILE A 159 -15.59 5.03 -15.17
C ILE A 159 -14.78 4.03 -16.00
N ALA A 160 -14.92 2.73 -15.72
CA ALA A 160 -14.25 1.66 -16.46
C ALA A 160 -14.67 1.64 -17.95
N ALA A 161 -15.95 1.83 -18.23
CA ALA A 161 -16.48 1.88 -19.60
C ALA A 161 -15.90 3.07 -20.38
N VAL A 162 -15.82 4.25 -19.76
CA VAL A 162 -15.18 5.43 -20.38
C VAL A 162 -13.69 5.19 -20.61
N ALA A 163 -12.98 4.66 -19.61
CA ALA A 163 -11.56 4.36 -19.71
C ALA A 163 -11.27 3.36 -20.84
N ARG A 164 -12.07 2.29 -20.96
CA ARG A 164 -11.96 1.34 -22.07
C ARG A 164 -12.28 1.98 -23.42
N GLY A 165 -13.37 2.76 -23.50
CA GLY A 165 -13.78 3.42 -24.75
C GLY A 165 -12.72 4.38 -25.30
N LEU A 166 -11.89 4.94 -24.43
CA LEU A 166 -10.78 5.82 -24.80
C LEU A 166 -9.46 5.08 -25.03
N GLY A 167 -9.37 3.80 -24.66
CA GLY A 167 -8.18 2.96 -24.86
C GLY A 167 -7.08 3.20 -23.83
N VAL A 168 -7.41 3.26 -22.54
CA VAL A 168 -6.38 3.28 -21.47
C VAL A 168 -5.57 1.99 -21.47
N ASP A 169 -4.28 2.07 -21.12
CA ASP A 169 -3.40 0.90 -21.12
C ASP A 169 -3.69 -0.04 -19.94
N ARG A 170 -4.03 0.54 -18.78
CA ARG A 170 -4.19 -0.18 -17.51
C ARG A 170 -5.31 0.41 -16.67
N PHE A 171 -5.89 -0.42 -15.81
CA PHE A 171 -6.98 -0.02 -14.92
C PHE A 171 -6.77 -0.62 -13.54
N SER A 172 -7.05 0.12 -12.47
CA SER A 172 -6.94 -0.38 -11.09
C SER A 172 -8.10 0.09 -10.23
N ILE A 173 -8.43 -0.68 -9.20
CA ILE A 173 -9.46 -0.36 -8.21
C ILE A 173 -8.86 -0.29 -6.81
N ALA A 174 -9.24 0.75 -6.06
CA ALA A 174 -8.66 1.04 -4.76
C ALA A 174 -9.69 1.04 -3.62
N ASP A 175 -9.38 0.27 -2.57
CA ASP A 175 -10.04 0.33 -1.27
C ASP A 175 -9.41 1.44 -0.42
N THR A 176 -9.76 2.67 -0.76
CA THR A 176 -9.14 3.89 -0.21
C THR A 176 -9.24 4.00 1.31
N ILE A 177 -10.25 3.41 1.95
CA ILE A 177 -10.44 3.52 3.41
C ILE A 177 -10.35 2.17 4.14
N GLY A 178 -9.98 1.09 3.45
CA GLY A 178 -9.74 -0.22 4.06
C GLY A 178 -11.02 -0.85 4.62
N THR A 179 -12.14 -0.73 3.90
CA THR A 179 -13.45 -1.28 4.26
C THR A 179 -13.83 -2.51 3.44
N ALA A 180 -13.12 -2.81 2.35
CA ALA A 180 -13.49 -3.90 1.47
C ALA A 180 -13.37 -5.24 2.19
N THR A 181 -14.27 -6.15 1.82
CA THR A 181 -14.24 -7.54 2.27
C THR A 181 -13.99 -8.45 1.07
N PRO A 182 -13.35 -9.63 1.26
CA PRO A 182 -13.03 -10.54 0.16
C PRO A 182 -14.20 -10.80 -0.81
N GLY A 183 -15.41 -11.04 -0.29
CA GLY A 183 -16.60 -11.28 -1.12
C GLY A 183 -17.02 -10.05 -1.94
N ARG A 184 -16.91 -8.84 -1.38
CA ARG A 184 -17.17 -7.58 -2.11
C ARG A 184 -16.12 -7.32 -3.19
N VAL A 185 -14.87 -7.72 -2.95
CA VAL A 185 -13.79 -7.63 -3.94
C VAL A 185 -14.06 -8.54 -5.13
N SER A 186 -14.29 -9.83 -4.88
CA SER A 186 -14.61 -10.79 -5.95
C SER A 186 -15.87 -10.39 -6.73
N SER A 187 -16.91 -9.89 -6.06
CA SER A 187 -18.16 -9.45 -6.71
C SER A 187 -17.95 -8.25 -7.65
N LEU A 188 -17.16 -7.24 -7.23
CA LEU A 188 -16.88 -6.08 -8.07
C LEU A 188 -16.00 -6.47 -9.27
N ILE A 189 -14.98 -7.30 -9.06
CA ILE A 189 -14.09 -7.77 -10.14
C ILE A 189 -14.87 -8.58 -11.18
N ALA A 190 -15.79 -9.44 -10.76
CA ALA A 190 -16.65 -10.21 -11.66
C ALA A 190 -17.51 -9.30 -12.57
N GLN A 191 -17.98 -8.17 -12.05
CA GLN A 191 -18.71 -7.16 -12.83
C GLN A 191 -17.79 -6.34 -13.75
N LEU A 192 -16.55 -6.08 -13.33
CA LEU A 192 -15.59 -5.27 -14.08
C LEU A 192 -15.01 -5.97 -15.30
N HIS A 193 -14.67 -7.25 -15.20
CA HIS A 193 -14.07 -8.03 -16.30
C HIS A 193 -14.76 -7.84 -17.66
N PRO A 194 -16.09 -8.02 -17.80
CA PRO A 194 -16.76 -7.81 -19.09
C PRO A 194 -16.70 -6.34 -19.56
N VAL A 195 -16.62 -5.39 -18.62
CA VAL A 195 -16.58 -3.95 -18.92
C VAL A 195 -15.18 -3.51 -19.37
N ILE A 196 -14.10 -3.98 -18.75
CA ILE A 196 -12.72 -3.59 -19.11
C ILE A 196 -12.13 -4.41 -20.26
N GLY A 197 -12.65 -5.61 -20.53
CA GLY A 197 -12.12 -6.49 -21.58
C GLY A 197 -10.70 -6.95 -21.23
N ASP A 198 -9.77 -6.79 -22.17
CA ASP A 198 -8.39 -7.26 -22.02
C ASP A 198 -7.46 -6.27 -21.29
N ILE A 199 -7.99 -5.13 -20.82
CA ILE A 199 -7.20 -4.16 -20.06
C ILE A 199 -6.71 -4.81 -18.76
N ALA A 200 -5.41 -4.71 -18.49
CA ALA A 200 -4.81 -5.26 -17.28
C ALA A 200 -5.43 -4.61 -16.03
N LEU A 201 -5.99 -5.45 -15.14
CA LEU A 201 -6.61 -5.02 -13.89
C LEU A 201 -5.62 -5.13 -12.72
N GLY A 202 -5.41 -4.01 -12.05
CA GLY A 202 -4.71 -3.89 -10.78
C GLY A 202 -5.66 -3.81 -9.57
N GLY A 203 -5.10 -4.02 -8.38
CA GLY A 203 -5.83 -3.87 -7.12
C GLY A 203 -4.98 -3.20 -6.03
N HIS A 204 -5.60 -2.27 -5.33
CA HIS A 204 -4.99 -1.52 -4.23
C HIS A 204 -5.84 -1.65 -2.96
N PHE A 205 -5.30 -2.24 -1.90
CA PHE A 205 -6.08 -2.57 -0.70
C PHE A 205 -5.43 -2.05 0.57
N HIS A 206 -6.09 -1.09 1.21
CA HIS A 206 -5.71 -0.65 2.55
C HIS A 206 -6.05 -1.71 3.60
N ASN A 207 -5.23 -1.76 4.64
CA ASN A 207 -5.35 -2.71 5.74
C ASN A 207 -5.94 -2.07 7.02
N THR A 208 -6.66 -0.96 6.90
CA THR A 208 -7.24 -0.21 8.03
C THR A 208 -8.05 -1.08 8.99
N ARG A 209 -8.76 -2.10 8.48
CA ARG A 209 -9.55 -3.07 9.27
C ARG A 209 -8.97 -4.48 9.31
N GLY A 210 -7.70 -4.66 8.91
CA GLY A 210 -7.04 -5.96 8.91
C GLY A 210 -7.45 -6.90 7.77
N ALA A 211 -8.25 -6.44 6.81
CA ALA A 211 -8.76 -7.23 5.69
C ALA A 211 -7.97 -7.05 4.38
N GLY A 212 -6.91 -6.22 4.36
CA GLY A 212 -6.18 -5.89 3.13
C GLY A 212 -5.56 -7.12 2.46
N LEU A 213 -4.88 -7.97 3.24
CA LEU A 213 -4.30 -9.23 2.76
C LEU A 213 -5.34 -10.19 2.18
N ALA A 214 -6.44 -10.38 2.91
CA ALA A 214 -7.52 -11.25 2.46
C ALA A 214 -8.19 -10.69 1.18
N SER A 215 -8.31 -9.37 1.07
CA SER A 215 -8.90 -8.68 -0.07
C SER A 215 -8.05 -8.82 -1.33
N ALA A 216 -6.73 -8.60 -1.26
CA ALA A 216 -5.91 -8.80 -2.45
C ALA A 216 -5.71 -10.29 -2.80
N TYR A 217 -5.74 -11.22 -1.83
CA TYR A 217 -5.84 -12.64 -2.14
C TYR A 217 -7.13 -12.95 -2.94
N ALA A 218 -8.28 -12.40 -2.52
CA ALA A 218 -9.52 -12.54 -3.26
C ALA A 218 -9.44 -11.92 -4.66
N ALA A 219 -8.76 -10.78 -4.81
CA ALA A 219 -8.51 -10.16 -6.09
C ALA A 219 -7.72 -11.07 -7.03
N VAL A 220 -6.61 -11.64 -6.55
CA VAL A 220 -5.77 -12.59 -7.32
C VAL A 220 -6.56 -13.84 -7.71
N CYS A 221 -7.33 -14.40 -6.77
CA CYS A 221 -8.24 -15.52 -7.06
C CYS A 221 -9.33 -15.16 -8.10
N SER A 222 -9.60 -13.87 -8.29
CA SER A 222 -10.56 -13.35 -9.27
C SER A 222 -9.89 -12.89 -10.57
N GLY A 223 -8.60 -13.19 -10.77
CA GLY A 223 -7.86 -12.93 -12.00
C GLY A 223 -7.03 -11.63 -12.03
N VAL A 224 -6.93 -10.90 -10.92
CA VAL A 224 -6.03 -9.75 -10.81
C VAL A 224 -4.58 -10.22 -10.77
N THR A 225 -3.73 -9.66 -11.62
CA THR A 225 -2.30 -10.04 -11.73
C THR A 225 -1.36 -8.92 -11.29
N ARG A 226 -1.88 -7.75 -10.92
CA ARG A 226 -1.10 -6.65 -10.35
C ARG A 226 -1.69 -6.17 -9.03
N LEU A 227 -0.84 -6.03 -8.03
CA LEU A 227 -1.22 -5.50 -6.73
C LEU A 227 -0.30 -4.38 -6.29
N ASP A 228 -0.88 -3.38 -5.63
CA ASP A 228 -0.12 -2.35 -4.93
C ASP A 228 0.18 -2.79 -3.51
N ALA A 229 1.39 -2.47 -3.05
CA ALA A 229 1.80 -2.67 -1.66
C ALA A 229 2.81 -1.61 -1.23
N SER A 230 2.92 -1.40 0.07
CA SER A 230 3.80 -0.38 0.64
C SER A 230 4.76 -0.97 1.66
N VAL A 231 6.07 -0.71 1.49
CA VAL A 231 7.09 -1.13 2.45
C VAL A 231 6.80 -0.51 3.83
N GLY A 232 6.90 -1.33 4.87
CA GLY A 232 6.61 -0.89 6.24
C GLY A 232 5.14 -0.52 6.49
N GLY A 233 4.24 -0.70 5.52
CA GLY A 233 2.83 -0.28 5.63
C GLY A 233 2.71 1.22 5.79
N LEU A 234 3.55 1.97 5.09
CA LEU A 234 3.40 3.41 4.96
C LEU A 234 2.16 3.72 4.12
N GLY A 235 1.63 4.93 4.29
CA GLY A 235 0.53 5.41 3.46
C GLY A 235 -0.82 5.00 3.99
N GLY A 236 -1.84 5.71 3.55
CA GLY A 236 -3.19 5.66 4.08
C GLY A 236 -4.03 6.77 3.49
N CYS A 237 -5.30 6.84 3.86
CA CYS A 237 -6.17 7.92 3.44
C CYS A 237 -6.30 8.97 4.56
N PRO A 238 -6.02 10.26 4.31
CA PRO A 238 -6.17 11.33 5.31
C PRO A 238 -7.62 11.51 5.77
N PHE A 239 -8.57 11.00 4.99
CA PHE A 239 -10.00 11.03 5.27
C PHE A 239 -10.52 9.72 5.90
N ALA A 240 -9.68 8.72 6.12
CA ALA A 240 -10.13 7.49 6.76
C ALA A 240 -10.39 7.77 8.26
N PRO A 241 -11.56 7.37 8.80
CA PRO A 241 -11.81 7.50 10.23
C PRO A 241 -10.82 6.65 11.03
N GLU A 242 -10.15 7.24 12.01
CA GLU A 242 -9.22 6.52 12.88
C GLU A 242 -9.97 5.47 13.73
N PRO A 243 -9.48 4.22 13.81
CA PRO A 243 -9.96 3.30 14.83
C PRO A 243 -9.57 3.82 16.23
N PRO A 244 -10.40 3.61 17.28
CA PRO A 244 -10.21 4.22 18.61
C PRO A 244 -8.96 3.77 19.40
N ALA A 245 -8.02 3.04 18.80
CA ALA A 245 -6.68 2.80 19.35
C ALA A 245 -5.81 2.07 18.32
N THR A 246 -5.12 2.77 17.40
CA THR A 246 -3.81 2.40 16.76
C THR A 246 -3.55 3.27 15.53
N SER A 247 -2.26 3.33 15.14
CA SER A 247 -1.62 3.94 13.94
C SER A 247 -2.54 4.37 12.78
N PRO A 248 -2.16 5.41 12.01
CA PRO A 248 -2.91 5.87 10.82
C PRO A 248 -3.24 4.72 9.87
N PRO A 249 -4.30 4.83 9.04
CA PRO A 249 -4.67 3.81 8.05
C PRO A 249 -3.41 3.41 7.28
N ARG A 250 -3.13 2.10 7.19
CA ARG A 250 -1.92 1.57 6.57
C ARG A 250 -2.28 0.81 5.30
N ILE A 251 -1.53 0.99 4.22
CA ILE A 251 -1.54 0.07 3.09
C ILE A 251 -1.05 -1.30 3.59
N TRP A 252 -1.58 -2.41 3.07
CA TRP A 252 -1.03 -3.71 3.41
C TRP A 252 0.47 -3.76 3.03
N CYS A 253 1.31 -4.11 4.02
CA CYS A 253 2.74 -4.35 3.81
C CYS A 253 3.03 -5.73 3.22
N ILE A 254 3.81 -5.76 2.15
CA ILE A 254 4.58 -6.96 1.84
C ILE A 254 5.80 -6.97 2.77
N CYS A 255 5.89 -8.03 3.59
CA CYS A 255 7.13 -8.33 4.30
C CYS A 255 8.04 -9.01 3.29
N TRP A 256 8.91 -8.25 2.60
CA TRP A 256 9.97 -8.85 1.82
C TRP A 256 10.93 -9.55 2.79
N PRO A 257 11.12 -10.88 2.71
CA PRO A 257 12.22 -11.49 3.42
C PRO A 257 13.48 -10.87 2.84
N THR A 258 14.19 -10.08 3.64
CA THR A 258 15.56 -9.68 3.32
C THR A 258 16.41 -10.95 3.34
N ALA A 259 16.42 -11.67 2.22
CA ALA A 259 17.35 -12.74 1.96
C ALA A 259 18.72 -12.12 1.68
N VAL A 260 19.32 -11.50 2.70
CA VAL A 260 20.78 -11.46 2.77
C VAL A 260 21.20 -12.87 3.17
N SER A 261 21.09 -13.82 2.23
CA SER A 261 21.79 -15.09 2.35
C SER A 261 23.26 -14.74 2.21
N ARG A 262 23.97 -14.66 3.35
CA ARG A 262 25.42 -14.83 3.32
C ARG A 262 25.63 -16.29 2.93
N SER A 263 25.88 -16.54 1.65
CA SER A 263 26.34 -17.86 1.22
C SER A 263 27.64 -18.16 1.96
N THR A 264 27.59 -19.11 2.88
CA THR A 264 28.77 -19.77 3.43
C THR A 264 29.35 -20.67 2.35
N SER A 265 30.17 -20.12 1.48
CA SER A 265 31.06 -20.85 0.58
C SER A 265 32.49 -20.31 0.76
N THR A 266 33.24 -21.01 1.61
CA THR A 266 34.70 -21.24 1.53
C THR A 266 35.61 -20.12 0.99
N CYS A 267 36.30 -19.46 1.92
CA CYS A 267 37.66 -18.93 1.90
C CYS A 267 38.37 -18.64 0.55
N ARG A 268 38.54 -17.35 0.25
CA ARG A 268 39.81 -16.72 -0.19
C ARG A 268 39.89 -15.30 0.39
N PRO A 269 41.03 -14.84 0.93
CA PRO A 269 41.11 -13.52 1.54
C PRO A 269 41.20 -12.41 0.47
N PRO A 270 40.46 -11.28 0.62
CA PRO A 270 40.63 -10.12 -0.24
C PRO A 270 41.71 -9.17 0.28
N LEU A 271 42.36 -8.45 -0.66
CA LEU A 271 43.26 -7.32 -0.42
C LEU A 271 42.54 -6.17 0.33
N PRO A 272 43.25 -5.32 1.08
CA PRO A 272 42.63 -4.42 2.06
C PRO A 272 42.10 -3.12 1.42
N ARG A 273 40.84 -2.77 1.70
CA ARG A 273 40.30 -1.40 1.62
C ARG A 273 39.40 -1.10 2.83
N PRO A 274 39.25 0.19 3.21
CA PRO A 274 39.10 0.59 4.61
C PRO A 274 37.68 0.39 5.16
N ARG A 275 37.65 0.08 6.47
CA ARG A 275 36.46 -0.24 7.26
C ARG A 275 35.62 1.01 7.55
N LEU A 276 34.38 1.03 7.07
CA LEU A 276 33.29 1.76 7.72
C LEU A 276 32.48 0.76 8.57
N ARG A 277 32.60 0.90 9.90
CA ARG A 277 31.84 0.11 10.88
C ARG A 277 30.50 0.78 11.12
N ASN A 278 29.40 0.18 10.66
CA ASN A 278 28.08 0.39 11.26
C ASN A 278 27.53 -0.98 11.70
N ARG A 279 27.39 -1.15 13.02
CA ARG A 279 26.77 -2.32 13.64
C ARG A 279 25.27 -2.09 13.72
N TRP A 280 24.48 -2.94 13.08
CA TRP A 280 23.04 -3.09 13.37
C TRP A 280 22.82 -4.51 13.90
N SER A 281 22.24 -4.63 15.10
CA SER A 281 21.82 -5.91 15.67
C SER A 281 20.50 -6.34 15.04
N ALA A 282 20.46 -7.54 14.47
CA ALA A 282 19.24 -8.14 13.92
C ALA A 282 18.23 -8.47 15.02
N MET A 283 16.96 -8.11 14.81
CA MET A 283 15.83 -8.56 15.62
C MET A 283 15.22 -9.80 14.94
N THR A 284 15.38 -10.98 15.53
CA THR A 284 14.70 -12.20 15.07
C THR A 284 13.34 -12.31 15.75
N CYS A 285 12.26 -12.27 14.98
CA CYS A 285 10.92 -12.63 15.46
C CYS A 285 10.70 -14.14 15.24
N ARG A 286 10.53 -14.93 16.29
CA ARG A 286 10.08 -16.34 16.19
C ARG A 286 8.57 -16.38 16.43
N VAL A 287 7.81 -16.68 15.37
CA VAL A 287 6.39 -17.05 15.50
C VAL A 287 6.33 -18.53 15.86
N ARG A 288 5.66 -18.86 16.97
CA ARG A 288 5.39 -20.24 17.39
C ARG A 288 3.93 -20.54 17.07
N CYS A 289 3.67 -21.31 16.03
CA CYS A 289 2.33 -21.83 15.76
C CYS A 289 2.01 -22.94 16.78
N TYR A 290 0.83 -22.89 17.41
CA TYR A 290 0.29 -23.99 18.20
C TYR A 290 -0.76 -24.71 17.37
N GLU A 291 -0.62 -26.02 17.21
CA GLU A 291 -1.67 -26.88 16.66
C GLU A 291 -2.80 -27.08 17.70
N PRO A 292 -4.08 -27.13 17.27
CA PRO A 292 -5.17 -27.43 18.18
C PRO A 292 -5.19 -28.93 18.50
N ALA A 293 -5.24 -29.25 19.80
CA ALA A 293 -5.34 -30.62 20.28
C ALA A 293 -6.70 -31.24 19.89
N THR A 294 -6.66 -32.37 19.19
CA THR A 294 -7.81 -33.27 19.00
C THR A 294 -8.04 -34.06 20.28
N GLY A 295 -9.22 -33.92 20.89
CA GLY A 295 -9.67 -34.70 22.04
C GLY A 295 -10.95 -35.46 21.72
N SER A 296 -10.84 -36.79 21.65
CA SER A 296 -11.90 -37.79 21.53
C SER A 296 -12.57 -38.14 22.87
N GLY A 297 -13.87 -38.48 22.87
CA GLY A 297 -14.44 -39.46 23.83
C GLY A 297 -15.61 -39.02 24.73
N THR A 298 -16.82 -39.47 24.35
CA THR A 298 -17.89 -40.13 25.17
C THR A 298 -18.16 -39.73 26.63
N ASP A 299 -19.40 -39.37 26.97
CA ASP A 299 -20.41 -40.21 27.67
C ASP A 299 -21.58 -39.35 28.20
N GLY A 300 -22.81 -39.89 28.19
CA GLY A 300 -24.04 -39.22 28.55
C GLY A 300 -24.42 -39.34 30.04
N ARG A 301 -25.26 -38.41 30.51
CA ARG A 301 -26.35 -38.67 31.48
C ARG A 301 -27.24 -37.43 31.67
N ARG A 302 -28.55 -37.66 31.64
CA ARG A 302 -29.63 -36.72 31.99
C ARG A 302 -29.60 -36.39 33.49
N ARG A 303 -29.89 -35.14 33.86
CA ARG A 303 -30.68 -34.77 35.07
C ARG A 303 -31.45 -33.46 34.85
N THR A 304 -32.66 -33.45 35.40
CA THR A 304 -33.73 -32.43 35.32
C THR A 304 -33.77 -31.52 36.55
N HIS A 305 -34.40 -30.34 36.36
CA HIS A 305 -35.13 -29.45 37.29
C HIS A 305 -34.51 -28.15 37.87
N ARG A 306 -35.23 -27.06 37.51
CA ARG A 306 -35.74 -25.88 38.28
C ARG A 306 -34.83 -24.69 38.69
N GLN A 307 -35.07 -23.58 37.96
CA GLN A 307 -35.35 -22.16 38.32
C GLN A 307 -34.70 -21.46 39.55
N GLY A 308 -34.07 -20.30 39.26
CA GLY A 308 -33.87 -19.13 40.13
C GLY A 308 -32.81 -18.14 39.56
N PRO A 309 -33.07 -16.82 39.43
CA PRO A 309 -32.09 -15.79 38.95
C PRO A 309 -31.42 -15.05 40.14
N PRO A 310 -30.55 -14.02 40.00
CA PRO A 310 -29.77 -13.48 38.86
C PRO A 310 -28.23 -13.29 39.15
N ASP A 311 -27.38 -13.11 38.13
CA ASP A 311 -26.26 -12.11 38.10
C ASP A 311 -25.53 -12.11 36.73
N PRO A 312 -25.24 -10.96 36.06
CA PRO A 312 -24.54 -10.95 34.78
C PRO A 312 -23.03 -10.75 34.98
N ALA A 313 -22.31 -11.80 35.36
CA ALA A 313 -20.85 -11.83 35.23
C ALA A 313 -20.50 -12.19 33.78
N GLY A 314 -20.40 -11.18 32.92
CA GLY A 314 -19.98 -11.33 31.53
C GLY A 314 -18.60 -11.98 31.42
N HIS A 315 -18.53 -13.09 30.68
CA HIS A 315 -17.29 -13.65 30.17
C HIS A 315 -16.52 -12.60 29.38
N ARG A 316 -15.43 -12.08 29.95
CA ARG A 316 -14.40 -11.37 29.21
C ARG A 316 -13.57 -12.39 28.43
N THR A 317 -13.82 -12.54 27.13
CA THR A 317 -12.83 -13.10 26.21
C THR A 317 -11.72 -12.06 26.05
N GLY A 318 -10.66 -12.21 26.85
CA GLY A 318 -9.48 -11.36 26.79
C GLY A 318 -8.72 -11.59 25.50
N CYS A 319 -8.73 -10.61 24.60
CA CYS A 319 -7.77 -10.52 23.49
C CYS A 319 -6.40 -10.20 24.09
N ALA A 320 -5.47 -11.16 24.07
CA ALA A 320 -4.13 -10.96 24.60
C ALA A 320 -3.36 -9.95 23.72
N LYS A 321 -3.15 -8.73 24.22
CA LYS A 321 -2.23 -7.75 23.65
C LYS A 321 -0.81 -8.32 23.66
N ALA A 322 -0.19 -8.49 22.50
CA ALA A 322 1.25 -8.64 22.40
C ALA A 322 1.91 -7.29 22.72
N LEU A 323 2.35 -7.09 23.97
CA LEU A 323 3.21 -5.96 24.34
C LEU A 323 4.64 -6.25 23.92
N CYS A 324 5.14 -5.54 22.91
CA CYS A 324 6.58 -5.43 22.66
C CYS A 324 7.15 -4.41 23.65
N ARG A 325 7.77 -4.87 24.75
CA ARG A 325 8.51 -3.99 25.68
C ARG A 325 9.95 -3.80 25.17
N THR A 326 10.31 -2.59 24.76
CA THR A 326 11.70 -2.16 24.62
C THR A 326 12.34 -2.03 26.01
N ARG A 327 13.24 -2.94 26.38
CA ARG A 327 14.21 -2.69 27.46
C ARG A 327 15.42 -1.98 26.86
N LEU A 328 15.52 -0.67 27.07
CA LEU A 328 16.79 0.06 26.96
C LEU A 328 17.61 -0.23 28.23
N SER A 329 18.58 -1.16 28.16
CA SER A 329 19.59 -1.26 29.23
C SER A 329 20.69 -0.22 28.97
N ARG A 330 20.68 0.87 29.73
CA ARG A 330 21.83 1.77 29.86
C ARG A 330 22.92 1.04 30.66
N ASN A 331 23.97 0.59 29.98
CA ASN A 331 25.24 0.28 30.64
C ASN A 331 26.04 1.59 30.78
N HIS A 332 26.13 2.10 32.00
CA HIS A 332 27.14 3.08 32.39
C HIS A 332 27.88 2.55 33.61
N SER A 333 29.00 1.89 33.35
CA SER A 333 30.05 1.61 34.33
C SER A 333 31.26 2.45 33.94
N GLY A 334 31.59 3.44 34.76
CA GLY A 334 32.76 4.29 34.55
C GLY A 334 32.73 5.54 35.43
N ARG A 335 32.91 5.37 36.74
CA ARG A 335 33.36 6.46 37.62
C ARG A 335 34.88 6.59 37.44
N HIS A 336 35.36 7.80 37.14
CA HIS A 336 36.63 8.29 37.69
C HIS A 336 36.55 9.81 37.87
N HIS A 337 37.10 10.23 39.02
CA HIS A 337 37.14 11.56 39.63
C HIS A 337 38.09 12.56 38.94
N LEU A 338 37.95 13.82 39.41
CA LEU A 338 38.83 15.02 39.32
C LEU A 338 38.38 16.01 38.22
N GLY A 339 38.20 17.30 38.48
CA GLY A 339 38.43 18.14 39.64
C GLY A 339 38.04 19.58 39.30
N ARG A 340 37.69 20.36 40.31
CA ARG A 340 37.31 21.78 40.25
C ARG A 340 38.39 22.66 39.58
N ARG A 341 37.98 23.55 38.68
CA ARG A 341 38.12 25.02 38.78
C ARG A 341 37.39 25.67 37.60
#